data_AF-A0AAD4UGD4-F1
#
_entry.id   AF-A0AAD4UGD4-F1
#
_cell.length_a   1.000
_cell.length_b   1.000
_cell.length_c   1.000
_cell.angle_alpha   90.00
_cell.angle_beta   90.00
_cell.angle_gamma   90.00
#
_symmetry.space_group_name_H-M   'P 1'
#
loop_
_entity.id
_entity.type
_entity.pdbx_description
1 polymer ?
#
loop_
_entity_poly.entity_id
_entity_poly.type
_entity_poly.pdbx_seq_one_letter_code
_entity_poly.pdbx_strand_id
1 'polypeptide(L)'
;MDLRCKTKVYPDELPNTSVVIVFHNEAWSTLLRTVYSVINRSPHYLLSEVILVDDASERDFLKLTLENYVKNLEVPVKIIRMEERSGLIRARLRGAAASKGQVITFLDAHCECTLGWLEPLLARIKEDRKTVVCPIIDVISDDTFEYMAGSDMTYGGFNWKLNFRWYPVPQREMDRRKGDRTLPVRTPTMAGGLFSIDRNYFEEIGTYDAGMDIWGGENLEMSFRIWQCGGSLEIVTCSHVGHVFRKATPYTFPGGTGHVINKNNRRLAEVWMDEFKDFFYIISPAALRQVAGDTGDESSNGVELNQIPLKLCTMNIHFSMLKKGVVKVDYGDVSVRKTLRENLKCKPFSWYLENIYPDSQIPRRYYSLGEIRNVETNQCLDNMGRKENEKVGIFNCHGMGGNQVFSYTADKEIRTDDLCLDVSRLNGPVIMLKCHHMRGNQLWEYDAEV
;
A
#
# COMPACT_ATOMS: atom_id res chain seq x y z
N MET A 1 12.91 -14.99 -12.09
CA MET A 1 13.43 -15.76 -10.94
C MET A 1 14.92 -16.04 -11.11
N ASP A 2 15.73 -15.81 -10.07
CA ASP A 2 17.15 -16.19 -10.04
C ASP A 2 17.30 -17.72 -10.14
N LEU A 3 18.22 -18.21 -10.98
CA LEU A 3 18.41 -19.66 -11.21
C LEU A 3 18.80 -20.41 -9.94
N ARG A 4 19.45 -19.75 -8.97
CA ARG A 4 19.84 -20.35 -7.68
C ARG A 4 18.64 -20.72 -6.81
N CYS A 5 17.46 -20.12 -7.04
CA CYS A 5 16.23 -20.53 -6.36
C CYS A 5 15.84 -21.97 -6.68
N LYS A 6 16.15 -22.47 -7.90
CA LYS A 6 15.81 -23.84 -8.32
C LYS A 6 16.58 -24.92 -7.57
N THR A 7 17.74 -24.57 -7.03
CA THR A 7 18.64 -25.48 -6.31
C THR A 7 18.66 -25.23 -4.80
N LYS A 8 17.77 -24.34 -4.31
CA LYS A 8 17.68 -24.02 -2.89
C LYS A 8 16.97 -25.16 -2.16
N VAL A 9 17.60 -25.65 -1.10
CA VAL A 9 17.07 -26.73 -0.26
C VAL A 9 16.46 -26.11 0.99
N TYR A 10 15.26 -26.56 1.35
CA TYR A 10 14.54 -26.14 2.54
C TYR A 10 14.49 -27.30 3.56
N PRO A 11 14.32 -27.03 4.87
CA PRO A 11 14.16 -28.08 5.86
C PRO A 11 12.95 -28.98 5.56
N ASP A 12 13.05 -30.28 5.85
CA ASP A 12 11.96 -31.25 5.56
C ASP A 12 10.68 -30.94 6.35
N GLU A 13 10.82 -30.52 7.62
CA GLU A 13 9.68 -30.23 8.51
C GLU A 13 9.25 -28.76 8.41
N LEU A 14 8.46 -28.38 7.41
CA LEU A 14 7.89 -27.03 7.35
C LEU A 14 6.52 -26.95 8.04
N PRO A 15 6.13 -25.79 8.61
CA PRO A 15 4.79 -25.62 9.17
C PRO A 15 3.74 -25.76 8.07
N ASN A 16 2.62 -26.41 8.37
CA ASN A 16 1.51 -26.51 7.41
C ASN A 16 0.73 -25.19 7.29
N THR A 17 -0.01 -25.00 6.20
CA THR A 17 -0.79 -23.80 5.94
C THR A 17 -2.25 -24.08 5.58
N SER A 18 -3.14 -23.21 6.05
CA SER A 18 -4.47 -23.02 5.44
C SER A 18 -4.38 -21.86 4.45
N VAL A 19 -4.77 -22.10 3.20
CA VAL A 19 -4.83 -21.05 2.18
C VAL A 19 -6.22 -20.41 2.20
N VAL A 20 -6.29 -19.10 2.41
CA VAL A 20 -7.55 -18.33 2.48
C VAL A 20 -7.70 -17.49 1.22
N ILE A 21 -8.76 -17.72 0.46
CA ILE A 21 -9.10 -17.00 -0.76
C ILE A 21 -10.45 -16.31 -0.56
N VAL A 22 -10.46 -14.98 -0.55
CA VAL A 22 -11.70 -14.19 -0.51
C VAL A 22 -12.16 -13.92 -1.94
N PHE A 23 -13.46 -14.06 -2.20
CA PHE A 23 -14.03 -13.72 -3.49
C PHE A 23 -15.40 -13.05 -3.35
N HIS A 24 -15.70 -12.19 -4.32
CA HIS A 24 -17.02 -11.58 -4.51
C HIS A 24 -17.26 -11.46 -6.02
N ASN A 25 -18.30 -12.12 -6.53
CA ASN A 25 -18.68 -12.09 -7.95
C ASN A 25 -17.53 -12.43 -8.94
N GLU A 26 -16.56 -13.24 -8.50
CA GLU A 26 -15.42 -13.64 -9.31
C GLU A 26 -15.85 -14.52 -10.51
N ALA A 27 -15.06 -14.53 -11.59
CA ALA A 27 -15.32 -15.45 -12.68
C ALA A 27 -15.02 -16.90 -12.26
N TRP A 28 -15.84 -17.85 -12.72
CA TRP A 28 -15.68 -19.27 -12.40
C TRP A 28 -14.28 -19.80 -12.76
N SER A 29 -13.80 -19.44 -13.95
CA SER A 29 -12.51 -19.90 -14.47
C SER A 29 -11.33 -19.34 -13.68
N THR A 30 -11.34 -18.07 -13.30
CA THR A 30 -10.25 -17.44 -12.53
C THR A 30 -10.20 -17.94 -11.09
N LEU A 31 -11.36 -18.06 -10.44
CA LEU A 31 -11.47 -18.61 -9.09
C LEU A 31 -10.92 -20.04 -9.04
N LEU A 32 -11.44 -20.93 -9.90
CA LEU A 32 -10.98 -22.32 -9.89
C LEU A 32 -9.54 -22.47 -10.37
N ARG A 33 -9.06 -21.64 -11.30
CA ARG A 33 -7.64 -21.66 -11.69
C ARG A 33 -6.73 -21.33 -10.53
N THR A 34 -7.13 -20.38 -9.69
CA THR A 34 -6.42 -20.09 -8.43
C THR A 34 -6.38 -21.31 -7.54
N VAL A 35 -7.54 -21.93 -7.26
CA VAL A 35 -7.65 -23.14 -6.42
C VAL A 35 -6.79 -24.29 -6.95
N TYR A 36 -6.90 -24.60 -8.24
CA TYR A 36 -6.10 -25.66 -8.86
C TYR A 36 -4.61 -25.34 -8.87
N SER A 37 -4.21 -24.07 -9.05
CA SER A 37 -2.80 -23.69 -8.99
C SER A 37 -2.21 -23.94 -7.59
N VAL A 38 -2.99 -23.69 -6.53
CA VAL A 38 -2.61 -23.97 -5.15
C VAL A 38 -2.48 -25.48 -4.94
N ILE A 39 -3.50 -26.26 -5.31
CA ILE A 39 -3.51 -27.71 -5.11
C ILE A 39 -2.36 -28.37 -5.89
N ASN A 40 -2.24 -28.07 -7.18
CA ASN A 40 -1.32 -28.78 -8.07
C ASN A 40 0.16 -28.40 -7.86
N ARG A 41 0.45 -27.29 -7.19
CA ARG A 41 1.82 -26.73 -7.08
C ARG A 41 2.26 -26.49 -5.63
N SER A 42 1.52 -27.03 -4.67
CA SER A 42 1.90 -27.06 -3.26
C SER A 42 2.12 -28.50 -2.81
N PRO A 43 3.17 -28.80 -2.03
CA PRO A 43 3.30 -30.14 -1.46
C PRO A 43 2.09 -30.47 -0.56
N HIS A 44 1.42 -31.60 -0.82
CA HIS A 44 0.15 -31.94 -0.16
C HIS A 44 0.27 -32.02 1.37
N TYR A 45 1.43 -32.42 1.89
CA TYR A 45 1.67 -32.49 3.34
C TYR A 45 1.79 -31.12 4.01
N LEU A 46 2.05 -30.05 3.24
CA LEU A 46 2.08 -28.67 3.72
C LEU A 46 0.73 -27.96 3.59
N LEU A 47 -0.14 -28.42 2.70
CA LEU A 47 -1.43 -27.79 2.45
C LEU A 47 -2.54 -28.45 3.30
N SER A 48 -2.88 -27.83 4.42
CA SER A 48 -3.91 -28.35 5.33
C SER A 48 -5.31 -28.29 4.73
N GLU A 49 -5.64 -27.16 4.11
CA GLU A 49 -6.96 -26.89 3.52
C GLU A 49 -6.92 -25.63 2.65
N VAL A 50 -7.90 -25.50 1.77
CA VAL A 50 -8.22 -24.24 1.07
C VAL A 50 -9.56 -23.73 1.59
N ILE A 51 -9.61 -22.49 2.06
CA ILE A 51 -10.80 -21.83 2.57
C ILE A 51 -11.21 -20.74 1.58
N LEU A 52 -12.33 -20.95 0.90
CA LEU A 52 -12.96 -19.96 0.05
C LEU A 52 -13.96 -19.15 0.88
N VAL A 53 -13.77 -17.85 0.99
CA VAL A 53 -14.71 -16.95 1.69
C VAL A 53 -15.48 -16.15 0.67
N ASP A 54 -16.78 -16.43 0.56
CA ASP A 54 -17.71 -15.71 -0.30
C ASP A 54 -18.25 -14.47 0.42
N ASP A 55 -17.80 -13.29 0.03
CA ASP A 55 -18.27 -12.00 0.55
C ASP A 55 -19.58 -11.58 -0.16
N ALA A 56 -20.61 -12.41 0.01
CA ALA A 56 -21.97 -12.21 -0.53
C ALA A 56 -22.03 -12.05 -2.07
N SER A 57 -21.54 -13.03 -2.81
CA SER A 57 -21.67 -13.07 -4.28
C SER A 57 -23.12 -13.28 -4.74
N GLU A 58 -23.48 -12.62 -5.84
CA GLU A 58 -24.83 -12.67 -6.42
C GLU A 58 -24.95 -13.75 -7.51
N ARG A 59 -23.84 -14.05 -8.20
CA ARG A 59 -23.81 -14.98 -9.35
C ARG A 59 -24.14 -16.41 -8.93
N ASP A 60 -25.17 -17.01 -9.53
CA ASP A 60 -25.68 -18.33 -9.13
C ASP A 60 -24.68 -19.47 -9.22
N PHE A 61 -23.79 -19.43 -10.21
CA PHE A 61 -22.75 -20.45 -10.35
C PHE A 61 -21.77 -20.48 -9.17
N LEU A 62 -21.65 -19.38 -8.41
CA LEU A 62 -20.79 -19.33 -7.21
C LEU A 62 -21.46 -19.94 -5.97
N LYS A 63 -22.74 -20.31 -6.03
CA LYS A 63 -23.52 -20.84 -4.90
C LYS A 63 -23.40 -22.38 -4.83
N LEU A 64 -24.51 -23.09 -4.96
CA LEU A 64 -24.58 -24.55 -4.85
C LEU A 64 -23.70 -25.28 -5.89
N THR A 65 -23.57 -24.73 -7.10
CA THR A 65 -22.72 -25.31 -8.15
C THR A 65 -21.25 -25.35 -7.73
N LEU A 66 -20.73 -24.26 -7.16
CA LEU A 66 -19.36 -24.22 -6.64
C LEU A 66 -19.18 -25.18 -5.46
N GLU A 67 -20.14 -25.22 -4.53
CA GLU A 67 -20.11 -26.15 -3.38
C GLU A 67 -20.03 -27.61 -3.81
N ASN A 68 -20.83 -28.01 -4.80
CA ASN A 68 -20.80 -29.38 -5.31
C ASN A 68 -19.53 -29.69 -6.08
N TYR A 69 -18.96 -28.70 -6.77
CA TYR A 69 -17.71 -28.86 -7.50
C TYR A 69 -16.52 -29.09 -6.56
N VAL A 70 -16.34 -28.22 -5.55
CA VAL A 70 -15.14 -28.25 -4.71
C VAL A 70 -15.09 -29.43 -3.72
N LYS A 71 -16.24 -30.05 -3.41
CA LYS A 71 -16.33 -31.23 -2.53
C LYS A 71 -15.50 -32.43 -3.02
N ASN A 72 -15.25 -32.52 -4.33
CA ASN A 72 -14.57 -33.66 -4.95
C ASN A 72 -13.09 -33.39 -5.26
N LEU A 73 -12.52 -32.29 -4.74
CA LEU A 73 -11.11 -31.97 -4.94
C LEU A 73 -10.21 -32.79 -4.02
N GLU A 74 -8.96 -32.99 -4.44
CA GLU A 74 -7.97 -33.84 -3.77
C GLU A 74 -7.55 -33.32 -2.38
N VAL A 75 -7.75 -32.02 -2.14
CA VAL A 75 -7.44 -31.33 -0.89
C VAL A 75 -8.75 -30.82 -0.30
N PRO A 76 -8.92 -30.82 1.04
CA PRO A 76 -10.10 -30.26 1.67
C PRO A 76 -10.31 -28.79 1.27
N VAL A 77 -11.40 -28.52 0.53
CA VAL A 77 -11.82 -27.16 0.18
C VAL A 77 -13.13 -26.84 0.89
N LYS A 78 -13.09 -25.81 1.73
CA LYS A 78 -14.26 -25.33 2.49
C LYS A 78 -14.72 -24.00 1.95
N ILE A 79 -16.03 -23.83 1.80
CA ILE A 79 -16.64 -22.54 1.48
C ILE A 79 -17.28 -21.95 2.73
N ILE A 80 -17.01 -20.68 3.01
CA ILE A 80 -17.65 -19.89 4.06
C ILE A 80 -18.46 -18.79 3.38
N ARG A 81 -19.77 -18.77 3.64
CA ARG A 81 -20.68 -17.74 3.13
C ARG A 81 -20.81 -16.61 4.15
N MET A 82 -20.67 -15.37 3.69
CA MET A 82 -21.05 -14.19 4.46
C MET A 82 -22.51 -13.83 4.15
N GLU A 83 -23.26 -13.42 5.18
CA GLU A 83 -24.67 -13.07 5.04
C GLU A 83 -24.86 -11.75 4.28
N GLU A 84 -23.93 -10.81 4.46
CA GLU A 84 -23.92 -9.52 3.81
C GLU A 84 -22.53 -9.16 3.29
N ARG A 85 -22.49 -8.27 2.29
CA ARG A 85 -21.25 -7.78 1.69
C ARG A 85 -20.50 -6.89 2.69
N SER A 86 -19.49 -7.47 3.31
CA SER A 86 -18.76 -6.91 4.45
C SER A 86 -17.37 -6.41 4.07
N GLY A 87 -16.85 -6.80 2.90
CA GLY A 87 -15.54 -6.38 2.41
C GLY A 87 -14.42 -7.39 2.62
N LEU A 88 -13.31 -7.14 1.91
CA LEU A 88 -12.10 -7.97 1.95
C LEU A 88 -11.60 -8.17 3.38
N ILE A 89 -11.57 -7.12 4.19
CA ILE A 89 -10.98 -7.13 5.53
C ILE A 89 -11.75 -8.10 6.44
N ARG A 90 -13.08 -7.96 6.50
CA ARG A 90 -13.94 -8.82 7.33
C ARG A 90 -14.01 -10.25 6.80
N ALA A 91 -14.00 -10.43 5.48
CA ALA A 91 -13.92 -11.75 4.86
C ALA A 91 -12.60 -12.46 5.20
N ARG A 92 -11.46 -11.76 5.15
CA ARG A 92 -10.17 -12.32 5.57
C ARG A 92 -10.15 -12.69 7.04
N LEU A 93 -10.72 -11.86 7.91
CA LEU A 93 -10.87 -12.19 9.33
C LEU A 93 -11.71 -13.45 9.53
N ARG A 94 -12.78 -13.62 8.76
CA ARG A 94 -13.63 -14.82 8.82
C ARG A 94 -12.89 -16.08 8.35
N GLY A 95 -12.11 -15.97 7.27
CA GLY A 95 -11.28 -17.07 6.76
C GLY A 95 -10.15 -17.43 7.74
N ALA A 96 -9.47 -16.43 8.29
CA ALA A 96 -8.43 -16.61 9.30
C ALA A 96 -8.96 -17.31 10.56
N ALA A 97 -10.11 -16.88 11.09
CA ALA A 97 -10.73 -17.49 12.26
C ALA A 97 -11.16 -18.96 12.03
N ALA A 98 -11.36 -19.37 10.78
CA ALA A 98 -11.72 -20.74 10.42
C ALA A 98 -10.51 -21.62 10.05
N SER A 99 -9.32 -21.05 9.97
CA SER A 99 -8.09 -21.75 9.57
C SER A 99 -7.57 -22.68 10.66
N LYS A 100 -7.03 -23.83 10.23
CA LYS A 100 -6.44 -24.85 11.12
C LYS A 100 -4.93 -24.99 10.98
N GLY A 101 -4.36 -24.50 9.89
CA GLY A 101 -2.92 -24.53 9.64
C GLY A 101 -2.14 -23.73 10.67
N GLN A 102 -0.87 -24.07 10.84
CA GLN A 102 0.07 -23.29 11.65
C GLN A 102 0.31 -21.91 11.02
N VAL A 103 0.29 -21.84 9.68
CA VAL A 103 0.41 -20.61 8.89
C VAL A 103 -0.89 -20.32 8.14
N ILE A 104 -1.30 -19.05 8.08
CA ILE A 104 -2.34 -18.59 7.15
C ILE A 104 -1.67 -18.01 5.92
N THR A 105 -2.05 -18.48 4.74
CA THR A 105 -1.61 -17.91 3.46
C THR A 105 -2.79 -17.28 2.75
N PHE A 106 -2.80 -15.96 2.62
CA PHE A 106 -3.85 -15.23 1.91
C PHE A 106 -3.48 -15.12 0.43
N LEU A 107 -4.47 -15.37 -0.43
CA LEU A 107 -4.40 -15.15 -1.87
C LEU A 107 -5.67 -14.46 -2.34
N ASP A 108 -5.56 -13.67 -3.41
CA ASP A 108 -6.73 -13.16 -4.13
C ASP A 108 -7.30 -14.25 -5.07
N ALA A 109 -8.56 -14.12 -5.46
CA ALA A 109 -9.28 -15.14 -6.22
C ALA A 109 -8.92 -15.23 -7.71
N HIS A 110 -7.91 -14.50 -8.15
CA HIS A 110 -7.45 -14.43 -9.54
C HIS A 110 -5.92 -14.43 -9.57
N CYS A 111 -5.36 -15.50 -8.99
CA CYS A 111 -3.93 -15.75 -8.89
C CYS A 111 -3.53 -17.07 -9.56
N GLU A 112 -2.25 -17.22 -9.89
CA GLU A 112 -1.66 -18.50 -10.30
C GLU A 112 -0.31 -18.71 -9.61
N CYS A 113 -0.24 -19.72 -8.74
CA CYS A 113 0.98 -20.05 -8.01
C CYS A 113 2.02 -20.70 -8.95
N THR A 114 3.31 -20.46 -8.74
CA THR A 114 4.38 -21.16 -9.50
C THR A 114 4.83 -22.45 -8.79
N LEU A 115 5.62 -23.28 -9.46
CA LEU A 115 6.26 -24.44 -8.81
C LEU A 115 7.28 -23.96 -7.77
N GLY A 116 7.22 -24.50 -6.55
CA GLY A 116 8.11 -24.13 -5.45
C GLY A 116 7.77 -22.79 -4.79
N TRP A 117 6.54 -22.29 -4.96
CA TRP A 117 6.12 -21.01 -4.39
C TRP A 117 5.96 -21.05 -2.87
N LEU A 118 5.60 -22.20 -2.28
CA LEU A 118 5.10 -22.27 -0.92
C LEU A 118 6.23 -22.51 0.11
N GLU A 119 7.13 -23.44 -0.20
CA GLU A 119 8.24 -23.86 0.65
C GLU A 119 9.13 -22.68 1.09
N PRO A 120 9.52 -21.73 0.21
CA PRO A 120 10.31 -20.57 0.62
C PRO A 120 9.59 -19.67 1.64
N LEU A 121 8.27 -19.52 1.51
CA LEU A 121 7.46 -18.72 2.44
C LEU A 121 7.42 -19.38 3.82
N LEU A 122 7.09 -20.67 3.86
CA LEU A 122 6.95 -21.43 5.10
C LEU A 122 8.30 -21.62 5.81
N ALA A 123 9.38 -21.84 5.05
CA ALA A 123 10.73 -21.91 5.61
C ALA A 123 11.12 -20.61 6.32
N ARG A 124 10.77 -19.45 5.74
CA ARG A 124 11.11 -18.17 6.34
C ARG A 124 10.31 -17.88 7.61
N ILE A 125 9.03 -18.27 7.66
CA ILE A 125 8.22 -18.18 8.90
C ILE A 125 8.74 -19.16 9.96
N LYS A 126 9.22 -20.34 9.56
CA LYS A 126 9.82 -21.31 10.49
C LYS A 126 11.07 -20.75 11.18
N GLU A 127 11.90 -19.99 10.47
CA GLU A 127 13.09 -19.34 11.03
C GLU A 127 12.75 -18.30 12.09
N ASP A 128 11.73 -17.49 11.84
CA ASP A 128 11.20 -16.52 12.81
C ASP A 128 9.70 -16.33 12.60
N ARG A 129 8.94 -16.81 13.59
CA ARG A 129 7.47 -16.78 13.62
C ARG A 129 6.89 -15.36 13.48
N LYS A 130 7.65 -14.33 13.85
CA LYS A 130 7.24 -12.93 13.74
C LYS A 130 7.53 -12.29 12.37
N THR A 131 8.03 -13.09 11.42
CA THR A 131 8.23 -12.67 10.03
C THR A 131 6.96 -12.90 9.23
N VAL A 132 6.43 -11.83 8.65
CA VAL A 132 5.36 -11.87 7.66
C VAL A 132 5.99 -11.84 6.27
N VAL A 133 5.60 -12.76 5.41
CA VAL A 133 6.26 -12.97 4.12
C VAL A 133 5.32 -12.80 2.94
N CYS A 134 5.78 -12.11 1.92
CA CYS A 134 5.08 -11.95 0.65
C CYS A 134 5.85 -12.69 -0.45
N PRO A 135 5.16 -13.32 -1.43
CA PRO A 135 5.79 -13.72 -2.67
C PRO A 135 6.15 -12.50 -3.51
N ILE A 136 7.01 -12.69 -4.52
CA ILE A 136 7.03 -11.80 -5.67
C ILE A 136 5.70 -11.97 -6.40
N ILE A 137 5.02 -10.85 -6.61
CA ILE A 137 3.76 -10.82 -7.35
C ILE A 137 4.10 -10.63 -8.83
N ASP A 138 3.88 -11.68 -9.61
CA ASP A 138 4.01 -11.64 -11.06
C ASP A 138 2.73 -11.09 -11.69
N VAL A 139 2.81 -10.57 -12.91
CA VAL A 139 1.68 -9.95 -13.61
C VAL A 139 1.04 -10.96 -14.54
N ILE A 140 -0.25 -11.20 -14.37
CA ILE A 140 -1.08 -11.88 -15.37
C ILE A 140 -1.89 -10.80 -16.09
N SER A 141 -1.72 -10.70 -17.40
CA SER A 141 -2.45 -9.75 -18.24
C SER A 141 -3.97 -10.01 -18.17
N ASP A 142 -4.77 -8.97 -17.90
CA ASP A 142 -6.23 -9.09 -17.91
C ASP A 142 -6.81 -9.24 -19.32
N ASP A 143 -6.08 -8.78 -20.34
CA ASP A 143 -6.48 -8.87 -21.75
C ASP A 143 -6.09 -10.23 -22.38
N THR A 144 -4.87 -10.71 -22.15
CA THR A 144 -4.29 -11.88 -22.86
C THR A 144 -4.06 -13.10 -21.98
N PHE A 145 -4.14 -12.95 -20.65
CA PHE A 145 -3.71 -13.97 -19.68
C PHE A 145 -2.23 -14.38 -19.77
N GLU A 146 -1.41 -13.60 -20.46
CA GLU A 146 0.04 -13.79 -20.49
C GLU A 146 0.64 -13.61 -19.10
N TYR A 147 1.52 -14.52 -18.71
CA TYR A 147 2.22 -14.52 -17.44
C TYR A 147 3.57 -13.82 -17.58
N MET A 148 3.73 -12.67 -16.93
CA MET A 148 4.94 -11.86 -16.94
C MET A 148 5.58 -11.87 -15.55
N ALA A 149 6.84 -12.33 -15.47
CA ALA A 149 7.56 -12.38 -14.20
C ALA A 149 7.77 -10.99 -13.61
N GLY A 150 7.46 -10.85 -12.33
CA GLY A 150 7.74 -9.67 -11.52
C GLY A 150 9.22 -9.53 -11.21
N SER A 151 9.56 -8.37 -10.64
CA SER A 151 10.94 -7.99 -10.33
C SER A 151 11.29 -8.26 -8.88
N ASP A 152 12.43 -8.93 -8.65
CA ASP A 152 13.09 -9.06 -7.33
C ASP A 152 13.94 -7.83 -6.97
N MET A 153 13.94 -6.81 -7.84
CA MET A 153 14.61 -5.51 -7.67
C MET A 153 13.63 -4.42 -7.26
N THR A 154 12.40 -4.78 -6.88
CA THR A 154 11.41 -3.86 -6.34
C THR A 154 10.99 -4.26 -4.93
N TYR A 155 10.69 -3.25 -4.10
CA TYR A 155 10.11 -3.42 -2.77
C TYR A 155 8.92 -2.47 -2.58
N GLY A 156 8.07 -2.79 -1.61
CA GLY A 156 6.86 -2.04 -1.31
C GLY A 156 7.14 -0.84 -0.40
N GLY A 157 6.68 0.33 -0.82
CA GLY A 157 6.65 1.53 0.00
C GLY A 157 5.26 2.19 -0.07
N PHE A 158 5.20 3.43 0.41
CA PHE A 158 4.02 4.26 0.28
C PHE A 158 4.42 5.72 0.03
N ASN A 159 3.54 6.46 -0.63
CA ASN A 159 3.64 7.91 -0.74
C ASN A 159 2.81 8.59 0.37
N TRP A 160 2.93 9.91 0.53
CA TRP A 160 2.33 10.61 1.67
C TRP A 160 0.83 10.91 1.52
N LYS A 161 0.24 10.46 0.40
CA LYS A 161 -1.21 10.29 0.24
C LYS A 161 -1.71 8.93 0.79
N LEU A 162 -0.82 8.14 1.42
CA LEU A 162 -1.08 6.77 1.89
C LEU A 162 -1.49 5.81 0.78
N ASN A 163 -0.91 5.96 -0.41
CA ASN A 163 -1.02 4.98 -1.47
C ASN A 163 0.19 4.07 -1.49
N PHE A 164 -0.05 2.76 -1.62
CA PHE A 164 1.00 1.79 -1.85
C PHE A 164 1.70 2.04 -3.20
N ARG A 165 3.02 1.88 -3.23
CA ARG A 165 3.85 2.05 -4.42
C ARG A 165 4.97 1.01 -4.44
N TRP A 166 5.34 0.57 -5.64
CA TRP A 166 6.56 -0.19 -5.87
C TRP A 166 7.72 0.76 -6.15
N TYR A 167 8.79 0.61 -5.39
CA TYR A 167 10.03 1.37 -5.60
C TYR A 167 11.18 0.40 -5.91
N PRO A 168 12.27 0.87 -6.55
CA PRO A 168 13.50 0.09 -6.66
C PRO A 168 14.07 -0.26 -5.28
N VAL A 169 14.65 -1.46 -5.14
CA VAL A 169 15.33 -1.87 -3.91
C VAL A 169 16.52 -0.93 -3.65
N PRO A 170 16.61 -0.31 -2.46
CA PRO A 170 17.67 0.65 -2.16
C PRO A 170 19.03 -0.03 -1.98
N GLN A 171 20.11 0.71 -2.24
CA GLN A 171 21.47 0.18 -2.18
C GLN A 171 21.80 -0.49 -0.83
N ARG A 172 21.32 0.07 0.29
CA ARG A 172 21.51 -0.52 1.63
C ARG A 172 21.01 -1.97 1.74
N GLU A 173 19.92 -2.29 1.05
CA GLU A 173 19.30 -3.60 1.10
C GLU A 173 19.99 -4.56 0.12
N MET A 174 20.50 -4.04 -1.00
CA MET A 174 21.40 -4.78 -1.88
C MET A 174 22.70 -5.16 -1.17
N ASP A 175 23.30 -4.22 -0.42
CA ASP A 175 24.52 -4.43 0.36
C ASP A 175 24.31 -5.46 1.48
N ARG A 176 23.18 -5.38 2.20
CA ARG A 176 22.80 -6.37 3.22
C ARG A 176 22.76 -7.79 2.66
N ARG A 177 22.25 -7.94 1.44
CA ARG A 177 22.13 -9.23 0.74
C ARG A 177 23.44 -9.69 0.11
N LYS A 178 24.47 -8.84 0.04
CA LYS A 178 25.80 -9.17 -0.52
C LYS A 178 25.74 -9.78 -1.92
N GLY A 179 24.78 -9.33 -2.75
CA GLY A 179 24.56 -9.86 -4.10
C GLY A 179 23.82 -11.21 -4.19
N ASP A 180 23.42 -11.81 -3.06
CA ASP A 180 22.55 -12.99 -3.08
C ASP A 180 21.08 -12.59 -3.28
N ARG A 181 20.62 -12.74 -4.53
CA ARG A 181 19.26 -12.41 -4.93
C ARG A 181 18.23 -13.47 -4.49
N THR A 182 18.65 -14.57 -3.87
CA THR A 182 17.76 -15.58 -3.29
C THR A 182 17.37 -15.28 -1.85
N LEU A 183 18.04 -14.32 -1.20
CA LEU A 183 17.69 -13.86 0.13
C LEU A 183 16.45 -12.97 0.08
N PRO A 184 15.55 -13.04 1.08
CA PRO A 184 14.39 -12.15 1.15
C PRO A 184 14.79 -10.67 1.16
N VAL A 185 13.91 -9.82 0.62
CA VAL A 185 14.02 -8.36 0.64
C VAL A 185 13.17 -7.83 1.78
N ARG A 186 13.75 -7.07 2.72
CA ARG A 186 12.98 -6.37 3.75
C ARG A 186 12.19 -5.23 3.12
N THR A 187 10.88 -5.24 3.29
CA THR A 187 9.98 -4.29 2.63
C THR A 187 9.25 -3.40 3.66
N PRO A 188 9.29 -2.06 3.52
CA PRO A 188 8.54 -1.15 4.38
C PRO A 188 7.05 -1.46 4.45
N THR A 189 6.46 -1.78 3.30
CA THR A 189 5.05 -2.12 3.16
C THR A 189 4.84 -3.30 2.23
N MET A 190 3.66 -3.90 2.28
CA MET A 190 3.21 -4.93 1.34
C MET A 190 2.03 -4.42 0.50
N ALA A 191 1.84 -5.01 -0.68
CA ALA A 191 0.63 -4.80 -1.48
C ALA A 191 -0.63 -5.28 -0.73
N GLY A 192 -0.50 -6.33 0.08
CA GLY A 192 -1.54 -6.84 0.97
C GLY A 192 -2.41 -7.94 0.36
N GLY A 193 -2.47 -8.09 -0.97
CA GLY A 193 -3.21 -9.18 -1.64
C GLY A 193 -2.72 -10.57 -1.24
N LEU A 194 -1.41 -10.78 -1.33
CA LEU A 194 -0.78 -12.09 -1.17
C LEU A 194 0.29 -12.04 -0.07
N PHE A 195 0.12 -12.85 0.98
CA PHE A 195 1.12 -12.99 2.05
C PHE A 195 0.84 -14.23 2.91
N SER A 196 1.87 -14.71 3.60
CA SER A 196 1.78 -15.76 4.61
C SER A 196 2.21 -15.23 5.97
N ILE A 197 1.52 -15.66 7.03
CA ILE A 197 1.79 -15.28 8.41
C ILE A 197 1.50 -16.44 9.36
N ASP A 198 2.31 -16.60 10.41
CA ASP A 198 1.98 -17.52 11.50
C ASP A 198 0.62 -17.16 12.12
N ARG A 199 -0.25 -18.16 12.29
CA ARG A 199 -1.63 -17.96 12.73
C ARG A 199 -1.70 -17.34 14.12
N ASN A 200 -0.89 -17.84 15.05
CA ASN A 200 -0.87 -17.30 16.41
C ASN A 200 -0.30 -15.89 16.43
N TYR A 201 0.71 -15.60 15.59
CA TYR A 201 1.30 -14.27 15.50
C TYR A 201 0.26 -13.29 14.94
N PHE A 202 -0.49 -13.67 13.91
CA PHE A 202 -1.59 -12.86 13.38
C PHE A 202 -2.61 -12.47 14.46
N GLU A 203 -2.98 -13.40 15.34
CA GLU A 203 -3.85 -13.15 16.49
C GLU A 203 -3.17 -12.24 17.55
N GLU A 204 -1.92 -12.52 17.92
CA GLU A 204 -1.13 -11.77 18.91
C GLU A 204 -0.96 -10.30 18.53
N ILE A 205 -0.72 -10.00 17.25
CA ILE A 205 -0.62 -8.62 16.77
C ILE A 205 -1.99 -7.99 16.53
N GLY A 206 -3.10 -8.65 16.87
CA GLY A 206 -4.45 -8.08 16.79
C GLY A 206 -5.09 -8.12 15.40
N THR A 207 -4.77 -9.11 14.58
CA THR A 207 -5.42 -9.44 13.29
C THR A 207 -5.50 -8.24 12.32
N TYR A 208 -6.68 -7.90 11.78
CA TYR A 208 -6.95 -6.64 11.08
C TYR A 208 -7.77 -5.70 11.97
N ASP A 209 -7.74 -4.40 11.70
CA ASP A 209 -8.67 -3.44 12.28
C ASP A 209 -10.09 -3.67 11.72
N ALA A 210 -10.97 -4.30 12.50
CA ALA A 210 -12.35 -4.60 12.11
C ALA A 210 -13.23 -3.35 11.86
N GLY A 211 -12.76 -2.16 12.31
CA GLY A 211 -13.42 -0.88 12.04
C GLY A 211 -13.10 -0.29 10.66
N MET A 212 -12.19 -0.90 9.90
CA MET A 212 -11.99 -0.58 8.48
C MET A 212 -13.08 -1.21 7.62
N ASP A 213 -13.52 -0.48 6.60
CA ASP A 213 -14.61 -0.90 5.71
C ASP A 213 -14.09 -1.31 4.34
N ILE A 214 -14.74 -2.32 3.75
CA ILE A 214 -14.55 -2.82 2.38
C ILE A 214 -13.11 -3.17 2.03
N TRP A 215 -12.31 -2.17 1.66
CA TRP A 215 -10.95 -2.30 1.16
C TRP A 215 -10.23 -0.94 1.20
N GLY A 216 -8.90 -0.97 1.37
CA GLY A 216 -8.02 0.18 1.26
C GLY A 216 -7.41 0.56 2.61
N GLY A 217 -6.09 0.74 2.63
CA GLY A 217 -5.31 1.16 3.80
C GLY A 217 -4.95 0.03 4.77
N GLU A 218 -5.60 -1.14 4.69
CA GLU A 218 -5.35 -2.27 5.60
C GLU A 218 -3.95 -2.85 5.43
N ASN A 219 -3.43 -2.82 4.20
CA ASN A 219 -2.09 -3.30 3.88
C ASN A 219 -1.02 -2.40 4.51
N LEU A 220 -1.23 -1.07 4.51
CA LEU A 220 -0.34 -0.11 5.16
C LEU A 220 -0.46 -0.19 6.69
N GLU A 221 -1.67 -0.26 7.24
CA GLU A 221 -1.91 -0.44 8.68
C GLU A 221 -1.15 -1.64 9.22
N MET A 222 -1.31 -2.80 8.57
CA MET A 222 -0.68 -4.02 9.01
C MET A 222 0.84 -3.95 8.84
N SER A 223 1.34 -3.34 7.76
CA SER A 223 2.78 -3.14 7.55
C SER A 223 3.41 -2.30 8.66
N PHE A 224 2.78 -1.18 9.01
CA PHE A 224 3.24 -0.29 10.07
C PHE A 224 3.24 -1.00 11.42
N ARG A 225 2.17 -1.73 11.72
CA ARG A 225 2.04 -2.51 12.95
C ARG A 225 3.08 -3.61 13.06
N ILE A 226 3.28 -4.42 12.03
CA ILE A 226 4.27 -5.52 12.03
C ILE A 226 5.64 -4.98 12.42
N TRP A 227 6.10 -3.92 11.74
CA TRP A 227 7.41 -3.34 11.99
C TRP A 227 7.51 -2.65 13.35
N GLN A 228 6.54 -1.79 13.68
CA GLN A 228 6.57 -1.04 14.94
C GLN A 228 6.45 -1.97 16.15
N CYS A 229 5.76 -3.09 16.05
CA CYS A 229 5.52 -4.02 17.15
C CYS A 229 6.51 -5.20 17.20
N GLY A 230 7.64 -5.10 16.48
CA GLY A 230 8.79 -5.99 16.64
C GLY A 230 8.78 -7.26 15.78
N GLY A 231 7.97 -7.32 14.73
CA GLY A 231 8.11 -8.29 13.66
C GLY A 231 8.88 -7.74 12.46
N SER A 232 8.87 -8.51 11.38
CA SER A 232 9.48 -8.16 10.10
C SER A 232 8.52 -8.44 8.95
N LEU A 233 8.65 -7.65 7.87
CA LEU A 233 7.89 -7.83 6.64
C LEU A 233 8.86 -7.99 5.48
N GLU A 234 8.75 -9.11 4.76
CA GLU A 234 9.75 -9.51 3.79
C GLU A 234 9.14 -10.05 2.49
N ILE A 235 9.74 -9.72 1.35
CA ILE A 235 9.44 -10.33 0.05
C ILE A 235 10.41 -11.49 -0.15
N VAL A 236 9.90 -12.72 -0.19
CA VAL A 236 10.71 -13.92 -0.40
C VAL A 236 10.91 -14.13 -1.90
N THR A 237 12.11 -13.82 -2.39
CA THR A 237 12.40 -13.69 -3.82
C THR A 237 12.40 -14.99 -4.62
N CYS A 238 12.38 -16.15 -3.95
CA CYS A 238 12.23 -17.45 -4.60
C CYS A 238 10.76 -17.91 -4.67
N SER A 239 9.83 -17.18 -4.03
CA SER A 239 8.39 -17.46 -4.12
C SER A 239 7.76 -16.51 -5.13
N HIS A 240 7.06 -17.07 -6.12
CA HIS A 240 6.42 -16.31 -7.20
C HIS A 240 4.95 -16.72 -7.32
N VAL A 241 4.05 -15.73 -7.36
CA VAL A 241 2.62 -15.93 -7.60
C VAL A 241 2.13 -14.88 -8.57
N GLY A 242 1.53 -15.31 -9.68
CA GLY A 242 0.90 -14.42 -10.64
C GLY A 242 -0.41 -13.87 -10.10
N HIS A 243 -0.71 -12.62 -10.43
CA HIS A 243 -1.94 -11.93 -10.06
C HIS A 243 -2.49 -11.20 -11.28
N VAL A 244 -3.80 -11.29 -11.53
CA VAL A 244 -4.46 -10.56 -12.61
C VAL A 244 -4.62 -9.08 -12.24
N PHE A 245 -3.80 -8.21 -12.83
CA PHE A 245 -3.90 -6.76 -12.60
C PHE A 245 -4.94 -6.15 -13.53
N ARG A 246 -6.04 -5.66 -12.95
CA ARG A 246 -7.14 -5.04 -13.69
C ARG A 246 -6.91 -3.54 -13.86
N LYS A 247 -7.35 -2.98 -15.00
CA LYS A 247 -7.33 -1.52 -15.26
C LYS A 247 -8.28 -0.72 -14.35
N ALA A 248 -9.35 -1.36 -13.87
CA ALA A 248 -10.33 -0.76 -12.95
C ALA A 248 -10.87 -1.79 -11.95
N THR A 249 -11.26 -1.33 -10.76
CA THR A 249 -11.91 -2.18 -9.76
C THR A 249 -13.35 -2.49 -10.17
N PRO A 250 -13.77 -3.76 -10.35
CA PRO A 250 -15.13 -4.10 -10.75
C PRO A 250 -16.15 -4.07 -9.60
N TYR A 251 -15.73 -3.61 -8.42
CA TYR A 251 -16.50 -3.70 -7.19
C TYR A 251 -17.21 -2.39 -6.87
N THR A 252 -18.41 -2.48 -6.31
CA THR A 252 -19.14 -1.32 -5.80
C THR A 252 -18.60 -0.90 -4.43
N PHE A 253 -18.58 0.40 -4.15
CA PHE A 253 -18.21 0.94 -2.84
C PHE A 253 -19.42 1.68 -2.28
N PRO A 254 -20.19 1.07 -1.36
CA PRO A 254 -21.28 1.77 -0.67
C PRO A 254 -20.73 3.03 0.01
N GLY A 255 -21.26 4.20 -0.36
CA GLY A 255 -20.76 5.50 0.13
C GLY A 255 -19.60 6.11 -0.67
N GLY A 256 -19.12 5.45 -1.73
CA GLY A 256 -18.07 5.94 -2.62
C GLY A 256 -16.65 5.58 -2.18
N THR A 257 -15.79 5.27 -3.15
CA THR A 257 -14.41 4.82 -2.93
C THR A 257 -13.58 5.81 -2.10
N GLY A 258 -13.71 7.10 -2.40
CA GLY A 258 -12.98 8.15 -1.69
C GLY A 258 -13.32 8.20 -0.19
N HIS A 259 -14.61 8.13 0.16
CA HIS A 259 -15.03 8.17 1.57
C HIS A 259 -14.52 6.96 2.37
N VAL A 260 -14.66 5.75 1.82
CA VAL A 260 -14.20 4.51 2.46
C VAL A 260 -12.68 4.50 2.66
N ILE A 261 -11.91 4.80 1.61
CA ILE A 261 -10.45 4.81 1.69
C ILE A 261 -9.97 5.90 2.65
N ASN A 262 -10.56 7.10 2.60
CA ASN A 262 -10.21 8.19 3.51
C ASN A 262 -10.51 7.85 4.97
N LYS A 263 -11.64 7.19 5.24
CA LYS A 263 -11.98 6.69 6.57
C LYS A 263 -10.90 5.72 7.07
N ASN A 264 -10.57 4.70 6.28
CA ASN A 264 -9.57 3.69 6.67
C ASN A 264 -8.18 4.29 6.85
N ASN A 265 -7.75 5.16 5.94
CA ASN A 265 -6.48 5.89 6.02
C ASN A 265 -6.43 6.82 7.23
N ARG A 266 -7.56 7.40 7.64
CA ARG A 266 -7.62 8.16 8.88
C ARG A 266 -7.46 7.27 10.11
N ARG A 267 -8.12 6.11 10.16
CA ARG A 267 -7.97 5.14 11.26
C ARG A 267 -6.50 4.72 11.43
N LEU A 268 -5.82 4.34 10.33
CA LEU A 268 -4.42 3.94 10.40
C LEU A 268 -3.51 5.10 10.82
N ALA A 269 -3.75 6.32 10.31
CA ALA A 269 -2.94 7.49 10.63
C ALA A 269 -3.07 7.89 12.11
N GLU A 270 -4.28 7.87 12.66
CA GLU A 270 -4.55 8.21 14.06
C GLU A 270 -3.93 7.21 15.07
N VAL A 271 -3.67 5.98 14.63
CA VAL A 271 -3.11 4.92 15.49
C VAL A 271 -1.60 4.80 15.31
N TRP A 272 -1.08 4.88 14.08
CA TRP A 272 0.26 4.39 13.75
C TRP A 272 1.24 5.45 13.27
N MET A 273 0.81 6.68 12.97
CA MET A 273 1.66 7.70 12.35
C MET A 273 2.10 8.83 13.29
N ASP A 274 1.67 8.83 14.55
CA ASP A 274 2.05 9.86 15.54
C ASP A 274 1.85 11.29 15.01
N GLU A 275 2.84 12.18 15.13
CA GLU A 275 2.83 13.54 14.57
C GLU A 275 2.87 13.55 13.03
N PHE A 276 3.30 12.46 12.38
CA PHE A 276 3.43 12.41 10.92
C PHE A 276 2.08 12.33 10.20
N LYS A 277 0.99 12.04 10.91
CA LYS A 277 -0.37 12.09 10.36
C LYS A 277 -0.74 13.49 9.87
N ASP A 278 -0.15 14.54 10.45
CA ASP A 278 -0.44 15.91 10.04
C ASP A 278 0.05 16.17 8.60
N PHE A 279 1.15 15.56 8.17
CA PHE A 279 1.59 15.61 6.76
C PHE A 279 0.57 14.97 5.83
N PHE A 280 0.11 13.77 6.18
CA PHE A 280 -0.93 13.09 5.41
C PHE A 280 -2.19 13.97 5.29
N TYR A 281 -2.61 14.59 6.39
CA TYR A 281 -3.79 15.44 6.39
C TYR A 281 -3.64 16.75 5.61
N ILE A 282 -2.43 17.32 5.56
CA ILE A 282 -2.13 18.49 4.73
C ILE A 282 -2.20 18.12 3.24
N ILE A 283 -1.61 16.97 2.87
CA ILE A 283 -1.51 16.51 1.47
C ILE A 283 -2.85 15.92 0.97
N SER A 284 -3.60 15.29 1.86
CA SER A 284 -4.90 14.65 1.59
C SER A 284 -6.00 15.28 2.46
N PRO A 285 -6.39 16.53 2.20
CA PRO A 285 -7.38 17.23 3.03
C PRO A 285 -8.76 16.56 3.02
N ALA A 286 -9.10 15.83 1.95
CA ALA A 286 -10.32 15.02 1.87
C ALA A 286 -10.38 13.91 2.94
N ALA A 287 -9.25 13.51 3.52
CA ALA A 287 -9.23 12.58 4.65
C ALA A 287 -9.61 13.25 5.98
N LEU A 288 -9.46 14.57 6.08
CA LEU A 288 -9.95 15.35 7.22
C LEU A 288 -11.38 15.85 7.00
N ARG A 289 -11.73 16.24 5.77
CA ARG A 289 -12.94 17.03 5.45
C ARG A 289 -13.88 16.23 4.56
N GLN A 290 -15.15 16.11 4.95
CA GLN A 290 -16.19 15.70 4.01
C GLN A 290 -16.68 16.95 3.27
N VAL A 291 -16.38 17.06 1.98
CA VAL A 291 -16.99 18.10 1.13
C VAL A 291 -18.42 17.67 0.84
N ALA A 292 -19.39 18.56 1.10
CA ALA A 292 -20.79 18.29 0.81
C ALA A 292 -21.01 18.34 -0.70
N GLY A 293 -21.27 17.17 -1.31
CA GLY A 293 -21.61 17.03 -2.72
C GLY A 293 -20.40 17.17 -3.64
N ASP A 294 -19.92 16.05 -4.18
CA ASP A 294 -18.95 16.09 -5.27
C ASP A 294 -19.51 15.31 -6.45
N THR A 295 -20.04 16.05 -7.42
CA THR A 295 -20.32 15.60 -8.77
C THR A 295 -19.25 16.16 -9.68
N GLY A 296 -18.30 15.32 -10.08
CA GLY A 296 -17.59 15.44 -11.35
C GLY A 296 -16.39 16.40 -11.40
N ASP A 297 -15.25 15.80 -11.76
CA ASP A 297 -14.29 16.31 -12.75
C ASP A 297 -14.01 17.83 -12.75
N GLU A 298 -13.13 18.28 -11.85
CA GLU A 298 -12.57 19.63 -11.92
C GLU A 298 -11.40 19.66 -12.93
N SER A 299 -11.76 19.83 -14.21
CA SER A 299 -10.83 20.36 -15.21
C SER A 299 -10.79 21.89 -15.09
N SER A 300 -9.84 22.40 -14.30
CA SER A 300 -9.65 23.85 -14.13
C SER A 300 -8.62 24.42 -15.10
N ASN A 301 -9.02 25.45 -15.85
CA ASN A 301 -8.16 26.26 -16.72
C ASN A 301 -7.20 27.15 -15.90
N GLY A 302 -6.02 26.61 -15.57
CA GLY A 302 -4.90 27.36 -15.02
C GLY A 302 -3.99 27.94 -16.11
N VAL A 303 -3.34 29.07 -15.83
CA VAL A 303 -2.35 29.69 -16.73
C VAL A 303 -1.03 28.92 -16.63
N GLU A 304 -0.46 28.52 -17.77
CA GLU A 304 0.85 27.85 -17.83
C GLU A 304 1.98 28.83 -17.49
N LEU A 305 2.90 28.40 -16.63
CA LEU A 305 4.05 29.22 -16.24
C LEU A 305 5.30 28.90 -17.07
N ASN A 306 6.00 29.96 -17.46
CA ASN A 306 7.42 29.93 -17.82
C ASN A 306 8.19 30.66 -16.71
N GLN A 307 8.93 29.88 -15.91
CA GLN A 307 9.70 30.29 -14.72
C GLN A 307 8.91 30.84 -13.52
N ILE A 308 9.28 30.36 -12.34
CA ILE A 308 8.87 30.93 -11.05
C ILE A 308 10.07 31.69 -10.49
N PRO A 309 10.06 33.03 -10.45
CA PRO A 309 11.03 33.75 -9.65
C PRO A 309 10.68 33.53 -8.17
N LEU A 310 11.35 32.58 -7.52
CA LEU A 310 11.19 32.32 -6.07
C LEU A 310 11.44 33.57 -5.20
N LYS A 311 12.14 34.58 -5.74
CA LYS A 311 12.35 35.88 -5.11
C LYS A 311 11.07 36.67 -4.82
N LEU A 312 9.94 36.30 -5.43
CA LEU A 312 8.64 36.94 -5.22
C LEU A 312 7.63 35.99 -4.55
N CYS A 313 8.11 34.87 -4.00
CA CYS A 313 7.26 33.87 -3.37
C CYS A 313 7.53 33.82 -1.88
N THR A 314 6.47 33.70 -1.07
CA THR A 314 6.59 33.33 0.34
C THR A 314 6.23 31.87 0.51
N MET A 315 7.05 31.16 1.28
CA MET A 315 6.74 29.82 1.76
C MET A 315 6.26 29.91 3.20
N ASN A 316 4.94 29.91 3.38
CA ASN A 316 4.37 29.98 4.72
C ASN A 316 4.22 28.57 5.31
N ILE A 317 4.84 28.36 6.48
CA ILE A 317 4.54 27.21 7.33
C ILE A 317 3.16 27.44 7.94
N HIS A 318 2.13 26.80 7.39
CA HIS A 318 0.77 26.94 7.95
C HIS A 318 0.41 25.72 8.80
N PHE A 319 0.74 25.78 10.10
CA PHE A 319 0.18 24.88 11.12
C PHE A 319 -1.24 25.27 11.56
N SER A 320 -2.01 25.98 10.72
CA SER A 320 -3.41 26.34 11.01
C SER A 320 -4.37 25.53 10.12
N MET A 321 -4.45 24.22 10.38
CA MET A 321 -5.32 23.31 9.62
C MET A 321 -6.80 23.34 10.04
N LEU A 322 -7.24 24.35 10.80
CA LEU A 322 -8.63 24.45 11.22
C LEU A 322 -9.20 25.83 10.92
N LYS A 323 -9.70 26.03 9.69
CA LYS A 323 -10.81 26.97 9.51
C LYS A 323 -11.99 26.45 10.34
N LYS A 324 -12.51 27.25 11.27
CA LYS A 324 -13.75 26.97 12.01
C LYS A 324 -14.87 26.67 11.00
N GLY A 325 -15.50 25.50 11.09
CA GLY A 325 -16.69 25.15 10.30
C GLY A 325 -16.64 23.87 9.45
N VAL A 326 -15.56 23.08 9.47
CA VAL A 326 -15.47 21.86 8.65
C VAL A 326 -15.90 20.61 9.42
N VAL A 327 -16.81 19.81 8.82
CA VAL A 327 -17.20 18.48 9.35
C VAL A 327 -16.04 17.50 9.15
N LYS A 328 -15.54 16.94 10.25
CA LYS A 328 -14.48 15.94 10.24
C LYS A 328 -15.03 14.64 9.65
N VAL A 329 -14.29 14.00 8.73
CA VAL A 329 -14.60 12.62 8.31
C VAL A 329 -14.63 11.74 9.55
N ASP A 330 -15.78 11.17 9.86
CA ASP A 330 -15.91 10.24 10.98
C ASP A 330 -15.18 8.94 10.64
N TYR A 331 -14.22 8.59 11.50
CA TYR A 331 -13.41 7.40 11.36
C TYR A 331 -13.72 6.35 12.42
N GLY A 332 -14.72 6.61 13.28
CA GLY A 332 -15.13 5.72 14.36
C GLY A 332 -14.10 5.62 15.49
N ASP A 333 -14.39 4.76 16.47
CA ASP A 333 -13.50 4.54 17.60
C ASP A 333 -12.26 3.72 17.20
N VAL A 334 -11.10 4.16 17.68
CA VAL A 334 -9.79 3.51 17.49
C VAL A 334 -9.13 3.13 18.83
N SER A 335 -9.84 3.27 19.95
CA SER A 335 -9.31 3.04 21.30
C SER A 335 -8.72 1.64 21.44
N VAL A 336 -9.40 0.60 20.95
CA VAL A 336 -8.89 -0.79 20.96
C VAL A 336 -7.55 -0.91 20.23
N ARG A 337 -7.38 -0.21 19.10
CA ARG A 337 -6.14 -0.23 18.30
C ARG A 337 -5.00 0.54 19.00
N LYS A 338 -5.32 1.65 19.67
CA LYS A 338 -4.34 2.41 20.47
C LYS A 338 -3.87 1.61 21.68
N THR A 339 -4.79 1.00 22.42
CA THR A 339 -4.45 0.11 23.56
C THR A 339 -3.63 -1.10 23.11
N LEU A 340 -3.94 -1.69 21.95
CA LEU A 340 -3.11 -2.75 21.37
C LEU A 340 -1.66 -2.26 21.12
N ARG A 341 -1.49 -1.09 20.51
CA ARG A 341 -0.17 -0.49 20.25
C ARG A 341 0.61 -0.25 21.55
N GLU A 342 -0.06 0.23 22.59
CA GLU A 342 0.52 0.45 23.92
C GLU A 342 0.93 -0.88 24.59
N ASN A 343 0.03 -1.87 24.59
CA ASN A 343 0.26 -3.17 25.22
C ASN A 343 1.43 -3.94 24.59
N LEU A 344 1.54 -3.87 23.25
CA LEU A 344 2.64 -4.48 22.51
C LEU A 344 3.94 -3.66 22.59
N LYS A 345 3.93 -2.49 23.24
CA LYS A 345 5.06 -1.57 23.39
C LYS A 345 5.69 -1.23 22.03
N CYS A 346 4.84 -0.96 21.05
CA CYS A 346 5.29 -0.70 19.70
C CYS A 346 6.12 0.60 19.63
N LYS A 347 7.09 0.62 18.73
CA LYS A 347 7.96 1.77 18.45
C LYS A 347 7.17 2.94 17.83
N PRO A 348 7.64 4.18 18.00
CA PRO A 348 7.03 5.33 17.32
C PRO A 348 7.24 5.28 15.81
N PHE A 349 6.45 6.04 15.06
CA PHE A 349 6.54 6.12 13.60
C PHE A 349 7.85 6.77 13.14
N SER A 350 8.42 7.68 13.93
CA SER A 350 9.76 8.22 13.69
C SER A 350 10.82 7.12 13.60
N TRP A 351 10.78 6.15 14.53
CA TRP A 351 11.64 4.97 14.48
C TRP A 351 11.42 4.14 13.21
N TYR A 352 10.16 3.97 12.77
CA TYR A 352 9.86 3.25 11.53
C TYR A 352 10.47 3.95 10.30
N LEU A 353 10.33 5.27 10.18
CA LEU A 353 10.93 6.04 9.09
C LEU A 353 12.46 6.03 9.14
N GLU A 354 13.06 6.02 10.33
CA GLU A 354 14.52 6.00 10.47
C GLU A 354 15.14 4.63 10.16
N ASN A 355 14.48 3.54 10.58
CA ASN A 355 15.09 2.21 10.61
C ASN A 355 14.57 1.29 9.51
N ILE A 356 13.30 1.47 9.09
CA ILE A 356 12.63 0.56 8.16
C ILE A 356 12.49 1.20 6.78
N TYR A 357 12.01 2.45 6.75
CA TYR A 357 11.83 3.19 5.51
C TYR A 357 12.66 4.49 5.41
N PRO A 358 13.99 4.42 5.60
CA PRO A 358 14.88 5.58 5.49
C PRO A 358 14.83 6.23 4.10
N ASP A 359 14.51 5.47 3.07
CA ASP A 359 14.46 5.94 1.68
C ASP A 359 13.10 6.58 1.32
N SER A 360 12.21 6.77 2.30
CA SER A 360 10.94 7.46 2.09
C SER A 360 11.18 8.87 1.56
N GLN A 361 10.35 9.27 0.58
CA GLN A 361 10.43 10.57 -0.09
C GLN A 361 10.02 11.76 0.79
N ILE A 362 9.59 11.55 2.05
CA ILE A 362 9.42 12.71 2.93
C ILE A 362 10.79 13.29 3.26
N PRO A 363 10.92 14.62 3.20
CA PRO A 363 12.04 15.27 3.84
C PRO A 363 11.99 15.00 5.34
N ARG A 364 12.83 14.08 5.84
CA ARG A 364 13.03 13.87 7.29
C ARG A 364 13.40 15.17 8.01
N ARG A 365 13.92 16.13 7.24
CA ARG A 365 14.16 17.52 7.63
C ARG A 365 13.71 18.42 6.50
N TYR A 366 12.71 19.25 6.75
CA TYR A 366 12.23 20.28 5.84
C TYR A 366 12.33 21.64 6.54
N TYR A 367 12.59 22.68 5.76
CA TYR A 367 12.53 24.06 6.25
C TYR A 367 11.09 24.54 6.31
N SER A 368 10.27 24.17 5.32
CA SER A 368 8.86 24.57 5.26
C SER A 368 7.99 23.56 4.50
N LEU A 369 6.71 23.51 4.87
CA LEU A 369 5.67 22.70 4.24
C LEU A 369 4.40 23.56 4.17
N GLY A 370 3.83 23.71 2.98
CA GLY A 370 2.64 24.53 2.78
C GLY A 370 2.51 25.01 1.35
N GLU A 371 1.79 26.12 1.18
CA GLU A 371 1.62 26.77 -0.10
C GLU A 371 2.83 27.65 -0.46
N ILE A 372 3.13 27.71 -1.76
CA ILE A 372 4.09 28.67 -2.32
C ILE A 372 3.27 29.78 -2.95
N ARG A 373 3.18 30.92 -2.27
CA ARG A 373 2.34 32.05 -2.65
C ARG A 373 3.17 33.14 -3.32
N ASN A 374 2.78 33.56 -4.51
CA ASN A 374 3.30 34.78 -5.12
C ASN A 374 2.76 36.00 -4.35
N VAL A 375 3.65 36.85 -3.84
CA VAL A 375 3.28 37.98 -2.98
C VAL A 375 2.57 39.11 -3.72
N GLU A 376 2.85 39.27 -5.01
CA GLU A 376 2.29 40.35 -5.83
C GLU A 376 0.87 40.02 -6.31
N THR A 377 0.66 38.78 -6.77
CA THR A 377 -0.63 38.35 -7.35
C THR A 377 -1.55 37.69 -6.33
N ASN A 378 -1.02 37.29 -5.17
CA ASN A 378 -1.72 36.50 -4.16
C ASN A 378 -2.27 35.17 -4.71
N GLN A 379 -1.61 34.64 -5.74
CA GLN A 379 -1.90 33.32 -6.30
C GLN A 379 -0.85 32.30 -5.85
N CYS A 380 -1.21 31.03 -5.84
CA CYS A 380 -0.40 29.94 -5.33
C CYS A 380 0.07 29.03 -6.44
N LEU A 381 1.27 28.47 -6.27
CA LEU A 381 1.73 27.35 -7.07
C LEU A 381 0.79 26.16 -6.86
N ASP A 382 0.43 25.51 -7.96
CA ASP A 382 -0.54 24.43 -7.98
C ASP A 382 -0.06 23.35 -8.96
N ASN A 383 -0.04 22.09 -8.51
CA ASN A 383 0.31 20.97 -9.40
C ASN A 383 -0.84 20.60 -10.36
N MET A 384 -2.03 21.21 -10.22
CA MET A 384 -3.21 21.04 -11.04
C MET A 384 -3.71 19.59 -11.14
N GLY A 385 -3.35 18.74 -10.15
CA GLY A 385 -3.64 17.30 -10.20
C GLY A 385 -2.84 16.55 -11.27
N ARG A 386 -1.85 17.20 -11.89
CA ARG A 386 -1.01 16.64 -12.96
C ARG A 386 0.02 15.65 -12.41
N LYS A 387 0.57 14.83 -13.31
CA LYS A 387 1.46 13.71 -13.03
C LYS A 387 2.91 14.05 -13.37
N GLU A 388 3.79 13.05 -13.25
CA GLU A 388 5.19 13.12 -13.68
C GLU A 388 5.29 13.59 -15.14
N ASN A 389 6.31 14.41 -15.42
CA ASN A 389 6.61 15.02 -16.72
C ASN A 389 5.60 16.08 -17.19
N GLU A 390 4.74 16.56 -16.30
CA GLU A 390 3.81 17.65 -16.56
C GLU A 390 4.22 18.95 -15.83
N LYS A 391 3.74 20.09 -16.34
CA LYS A 391 4.06 21.42 -15.82
C LYS A 391 3.23 21.73 -14.58
N VAL A 392 3.82 22.42 -13.61
CA VAL A 392 3.04 23.12 -12.57
C VAL A 392 2.41 24.40 -13.12
N GLY A 393 1.37 24.90 -12.46
CA GLY A 393 0.69 26.14 -12.82
C GLY A 393 0.45 27.05 -11.61
N ILE A 394 -0.21 28.18 -11.84
CA ILE A 394 -0.68 29.07 -10.78
C ILE A 394 -2.19 29.01 -10.69
N PHE A 395 -2.71 28.97 -9.46
CA PHE A 395 -4.14 29.04 -9.19
C PHE A 395 -4.43 29.95 -7.98
N ASN A 396 -5.70 30.31 -7.76
CA ASN A 396 -6.08 31.09 -6.59
C ASN A 396 -5.72 30.32 -5.31
N CYS A 397 -5.05 30.98 -4.37
CA CYS A 397 -4.72 30.39 -3.07
C CYS A 397 -6.00 30.03 -2.31
N HIS A 398 -6.26 28.74 -2.12
CA HIS A 398 -7.49 28.28 -1.46
C HIS A 398 -7.25 27.80 -0.01
N GLY A 399 -5.99 27.59 0.39
CA GLY A 399 -5.63 27.17 1.75
C GLY A 399 -6.27 25.83 2.16
N MET A 400 -6.55 24.97 1.17
CA MET A 400 -7.18 23.67 1.41
C MET A 400 -6.18 22.53 1.44
N GLY A 401 -4.89 22.77 1.20
CA GLY A 401 -3.90 21.71 1.08
C GLY A 401 -3.92 21.08 -0.32
N GLY A 402 -3.68 19.77 -0.42
CA GLY A 402 -3.80 19.04 -1.70
C GLY A 402 -2.79 19.50 -2.76
N ASN A 403 -3.30 19.93 -3.90
CA ASN A 403 -2.50 20.28 -5.08
C ASN A 403 -1.64 21.54 -4.91
N GLN A 404 -1.90 22.36 -3.88
CA GLN A 404 -1.13 23.55 -3.53
C GLN A 404 -0.07 23.30 -2.44
N VAL A 405 0.16 22.05 -2.04
CA VAL A 405 1.13 21.72 -0.98
C VAL A 405 2.45 21.31 -1.59
N PHE A 406 3.48 22.04 -1.17
CA PHE A 406 4.87 21.76 -1.48
C PHE A 406 5.71 21.76 -0.21
N SER A 407 6.77 20.94 -0.19
CA SER A 407 7.77 20.94 0.87
C SER A 407 9.09 21.49 0.35
N TYR A 408 9.74 22.35 1.14
CA TYR A 408 11.11 22.78 0.89
C TYR A 408 12.06 22.06 1.83
N THR A 409 12.94 21.25 1.26
CA THR A 409 13.72 20.26 2.00
C THR A 409 15.06 20.80 2.47
N ALA A 410 15.68 20.12 3.46
CA ALA A 410 17.05 20.42 3.87
C ALA A 410 18.08 20.30 2.73
N ASP A 411 17.79 19.46 1.73
CA ASP A 411 18.60 19.25 0.52
C ASP A 411 18.37 20.33 -0.56
N LYS A 412 17.60 21.38 -0.23
CA LYS A 412 17.24 22.49 -1.13
C LYS A 412 16.40 22.03 -2.34
N GLU A 413 15.50 21.07 -2.16
CA GLU A 413 14.54 20.67 -3.20
C GLU A 413 13.13 21.17 -2.86
N ILE A 414 12.32 21.46 -3.87
CA ILE A 414 10.87 21.71 -3.70
C ILE A 414 10.12 20.48 -4.18
N ARG A 415 9.38 19.82 -3.27
CA ARG A 415 8.70 18.54 -3.55
C ARG A 415 7.19 18.61 -3.42
N THR A 416 6.48 17.85 -4.24
CA THR A 416 5.06 17.54 -4.12
C THR A 416 4.87 16.03 -4.29
N ASP A 417 4.33 15.35 -3.26
CA ASP A 417 4.28 13.89 -3.20
C ASP A 417 5.67 13.24 -3.42
N ASP A 418 5.82 12.36 -4.42
CA ASP A 418 7.08 11.69 -4.79
C ASP A 418 7.87 12.45 -5.89
N LEU A 419 7.44 13.67 -6.24
CA LEU A 419 8.01 14.46 -7.34
C LEU A 419 8.72 15.70 -6.83
N CYS A 420 9.76 16.10 -7.55
CA CYS A 420 10.52 17.32 -7.37
C CYS A 420 10.21 18.29 -8.51
N LEU A 421 10.18 19.59 -8.18
CA LEU A 421 10.20 20.62 -9.20
C LEU A 421 11.56 20.64 -9.90
N ASP A 422 11.51 20.69 -11.23
CA ASP A 422 12.67 20.60 -12.10
C ASP A 422 12.59 21.68 -13.18
N VAL A 423 13.75 22.26 -13.52
CA VAL A 423 13.90 23.18 -14.64
C VAL A 423 14.93 22.61 -15.62
N SER A 424 14.45 21.80 -16.56
CA SER A 424 15.35 21.01 -17.43
C SER A 424 16.10 21.83 -18.49
N ARG A 425 15.70 23.09 -18.72
CA ARG A 425 16.37 24.02 -19.64
C ARG A 425 16.26 25.44 -19.09
N LEU A 426 17.30 26.25 -19.32
CA LEU A 426 17.27 27.67 -18.98
C LEU A 426 16.06 28.34 -19.65
N ASN A 427 15.28 29.11 -18.90
CA ASN A 427 14.02 29.73 -19.36
C ASN A 427 12.91 28.75 -19.77
N GLY A 428 13.04 27.47 -19.42
CA GLY A 428 11.99 26.48 -19.58
C GLY A 428 10.88 26.59 -18.51
N PRO A 429 9.75 25.90 -18.73
CA PRO A 429 8.72 25.75 -17.71
C PRO A 429 9.24 24.93 -16.53
N VAL A 430 8.65 25.16 -15.35
CA VAL A 430 8.87 24.29 -14.20
C VAL A 430 8.02 23.03 -14.37
N ILE A 431 8.64 21.86 -14.30
CA ILE A 431 7.98 20.57 -14.46
C ILE A 431 8.16 19.71 -13.21
N MET A 432 7.31 18.70 -13.05
CA MET A 432 7.42 17.73 -11.97
C MET A 432 8.10 16.46 -12.47
N LEU A 433 9.25 16.12 -11.92
CA LEU A 433 9.99 14.90 -12.24
C LEU A 433 10.28 14.11 -10.96
N LYS A 434 10.68 12.84 -11.10
CA LYS A 434 11.20 12.08 -9.96
C LYS A 434 12.38 12.80 -9.34
N CYS A 435 12.36 12.86 -8.00
CA CYS A 435 13.47 13.38 -7.24
C CYS A 435 14.71 12.51 -7.47
N HIS A 436 15.78 13.10 -8.00
CA HIS A 436 17.02 12.37 -8.28
C HIS A 436 18.15 12.71 -7.30
N HIS A 437 17.99 13.73 -6.44
CA HIS A 437 18.94 14.09 -5.38
C HIS A 437 20.35 14.46 -5.87
N MET A 438 20.50 14.71 -7.17
CA MET A 438 21.77 15.11 -7.79
C MET A 438 21.94 16.64 -7.86
N ARG A 439 21.05 17.39 -7.20
CA ARG A 439 20.98 18.86 -7.26
C ARG A 439 20.75 19.36 -8.69
N GLY A 440 21.47 20.39 -9.14
CA GLY A 440 21.38 20.92 -10.49
C GLY A 440 20.02 21.54 -10.78
N ASN A 441 19.29 20.98 -11.74
CA ASN A 441 17.96 21.41 -12.17
C ASN A 441 16.86 21.16 -11.14
N GLN A 442 17.12 20.41 -10.06
CA GLN A 442 16.22 20.23 -8.91
C GLN A 442 16.66 20.98 -7.64
N LEU A 443 17.73 21.78 -7.72
CA LEU A 443 18.18 22.60 -6.58
C LEU A 443 17.54 23.99 -6.62
N TRP A 444 16.90 24.35 -5.52
CA TRP A 444 16.16 25.60 -5.35
C TRP A 444 16.73 26.38 -4.15
N GLU A 445 17.15 27.61 -4.39
CA GLU A 445 17.53 28.52 -3.32
C GLU A 445 16.38 29.47 -3.01
N TYR A 446 15.92 29.42 -1.76
CA TYR A 446 14.95 30.36 -1.24
C TYR A 446 15.67 31.44 -0.45
N ASP A 447 15.52 32.68 -0.88
CA ASP A 447 16.00 33.86 -0.16
C ASP A 447 14.84 34.39 0.67
N ALA A 448 15.01 34.39 2.00
CA ALA A 448 13.99 34.86 2.94
C ALA A 448 14.14 36.34 3.30
N GLU A 449 15.22 36.99 2.84
CA GLU A 449 15.53 38.41 3.13
C GLU A 449 15.00 39.37 2.05
N VAL A 450 14.44 38.82 0.96
CA VAL A 450 13.79 39.53 -0.15
C VAL A 450 12.34 39.08 -0.22
#